data_AF-A0A9J6RGS0-F1
#
_entry.id   AF-A0A9J6RGS0-F1
#
_cell.length_a   1.000
_cell.length_b   1.000
_cell.length_c   1.000
_cell.angle_alpha   90.00
_cell.angle_beta   90.00
_cell.angle_gamma   90.00
#
_symmetry.space_group_name_H-M   'P 1'
#
loop_
_entity.id
_entity.type
_entity.pdbx_description
1 polymer ?
#
loop_
_entity_poly.entity_id
_entity_poly.type
_entity_poly.pdbx_seq_one_letter_code
_entity_poly.pdbx_strand_id
1 'polypeptide(L)'
;MFSLSSLYDYLNNYYVAAKNYKELGELYHKGEGVKYKTKSLVGINKDYVGWINIEDTTVDYPVVKTGDNEFYLSHNFYKQEDFAGAIFMDYRNSMDKLDKNLILYGHNMKDGSMFGSLKNYLEEDYLKKTEL
;
A
#
# COMPACT_ATOMS: atom_id res chain seq x y z
N MET A 1 24.13 -8.98 -18.02
CA MET A 1 23.66 -8.30 -19.24
C MET A 1 22.14 -8.40 -19.24
N PHE A 2 21.42 -7.31 -18.97
CA PHE A 2 19.95 -7.32 -18.99
C PHE A 2 19.47 -7.36 -20.44
N SER A 3 18.51 -8.25 -20.73
CA SER A 3 17.89 -8.30 -22.05
C SER A 3 16.83 -7.20 -22.19
N LEU A 4 16.52 -6.80 -23.44
CA LEU A 4 15.43 -5.86 -23.72
C LEU A 4 14.08 -6.36 -23.18
N SER A 5 13.83 -7.67 -23.21
CA SER A 5 12.61 -8.25 -22.63
C SER A 5 12.61 -8.11 -21.11
N SER A 6 13.72 -8.38 -20.43
CA SER A 6 13.81 -8.21 -18.97
C SER A 6 13.56 -6.76 -18.52
N LEU A 7 14.01 -5.77 -19.30
CA LEU A 7 13.71 -4.36 -19.02
C LEU A 7 12.23 -4.04 -19.27
N TYR A 8 11.66 -4.57 -20.36
CA TYR A 8 10.24 -4.41 -20.68
C TYR A 8 9.36 -4.99 -19.57
N ASP A 9 9.62 -6.23 -19.13
CA ASP A 9 8.88 -6.89 -18.07
C ASP A 9 8.96 -6.09 -16.77
N TYR A 10 10.16 -5.61 -16.42
CA TYR A 10 10.36 -4.76 -15.24
C TYR A 10 9.50 -3.50 -15.30
N LEU A 11 9.55 -2.74 -16.41
CA LEU A 11 8.77 -1.51 -16.56
C LEU A 11 7.26 -1.79 -16.60
N ASN A 12 6.84 -2.88 -17.25
CA ASN A 12 5.45 -3.29 -17.33
C ASN A 12 4.90 -3.66 -15.94
N ASN A 13 5.69 -4.33 -15.11
CA ASN A 13 5.29 -4.65 -13.73
C ASN A 13 5.00 -3.36 -12.94
N TYR A 14 5.90 -2.37 -12.98
CA TYR A 14 5.66 -1.06 -12.35
C TYR A 14 4.39 -0.39 -12.88
N TYR A 15 4.17 -0.43 -14.19
CA TYR A 15 2.99 0.17 -14.82
C TYR A 15 1.68 -0.50 -14.36
N VAL A 16 1.64 -1.83 -14.34
CA VAL A 16 0.45 -2.59 -13.91
C VAL A 16 0.14 -2.33 -12.44
N ALA A 17 1.15 -2.38 -11.56
CA ALA A 17 0.99 -2.09 -10.14
C ALA A 17 0.44 -0.67 -9.92
N ALA A 18 1.04 0.34 -10.57
CA ALA A 18 0.60 1.72 -10.47
C ALA A 18 -0.85 1.91 -10.96
N LYS A 19 -1.23 1.25 -12.06
CA LYS A 19 -2.59 1.28 -12.58
C LYS A 19 -3.59 0.71 -11.58
N ASN A 20 -3.32 -0.48 -11.04
CA ASN A 20 -4.19 -1.16 -10.08
C ASN A 20 -4.44 -0.30 -8.83
N TYR A 21 -3.38 0.29 -8.25
CA TYR A 21 -3.52 1.12 -7.06
C TYR A 21 -4.14 2.49 -7.34
N LYS A 22 -3.93 3.06 -8.54
CA LYS A 22 -4.64 4.27 -8.96
C LYS A 22 -6.15 4.03 -9.04
N GLU A 23 -6.60 2.91 -9.61
CA GLU A 23 -8.02 2.56 -9.69
C GLU A 23 -8.65 2.40 -8.29
N LEU A 24 -7.93 1.79 -7.34
CA LEU A 24 -8.36 1.68 -5.93
C LEU A 24 -8.45 3.05 -5.25
N GLY A 25 -7.46 3.93 -5.47
CA GLY A 25 -7.47 5.30 -4.96
C GLY A 25 -8.67 6.10 -5.49
N GLU A 26 -8.92 6.05 -6.79
CA GLU A 26 -10.08 6.71 -7.41
C GLU A 26 -11.41 6.19 -6.84
N LEU A 27 -11.54 4.87 -6.66
CA LEU A 27 -12.71 4.26 -6.03
C LEU A 27 -12.90 4.75 -4.58
N TYR A 28 -11.83 4.80 -3.80
CA TYR A 28 -11.87 5.23 -2.41
C TYR A 28 -12.19 6.71 -2.27
N HIS A 29 -11.62 7.57 -3.12
CA HIS A 29 -11.82 9.02 -3.06
C HIS A 29 -13.15 9.49 -3.63
N LYS A 30 -13.74 8.75 -4.58
CA LYS A 30 -15.06 9.05 -5.15
C LYS A 30 -16.24 8.74 -4.22
N GLY A 31 -16.06 7.83 -3.25
CA GLY A 31 -17.14 7.38 -2.38
C GLY A 31 -17.60 8.44 -1.37
N GLU A 32 -18.91 8.68 -1.26
CA GLU A 32 -19.47 9.56 -0.23
C GLU A 32 -19.63 8.82 1.12
N GLY A 33 -18.80 9.20 2.08
CA GLY A 33 -18.87 8.70 3.46
C GLY A 33 -18.08 7.41 3.72
N VAL A 34 -17.46 7.34 4.91
CA VAL A 34 -16.57 6.24 5.33
C VAL A 34 -17.23 4.87 5.19
N LYS A 35 -18.50 4.74 5.58
CA LYS A 35 -19.25 3.48 5.50
C LYS A 35 -19.34 2.93 4.08
N TYR A 36 -19.55 3.80 3.09
CA TYR A 36 -19.64 3.39 1.70
C TYR A 36 -18.27 2.94 1.17
N LYS A 37 -17.22 3.73 1.45
CA LYS A 37 -15.83 3.41 1.08
C LYS A 37 -15.42 2.03 1.62
N THR A 38 -15.64 1.79 2.92
CA THR A 38 -15.37 0.51 3.55
C THR A 38 -16.15 -0.62 2.92
N LYS A 39 -17.46 -0.46 2.68
CA LYS A 39 -18.29 -1.51 2.07
C LYS A 39 -17.81 -1.90 0.67
N SER A 40 -17.43 -0.92 -0.15
CA SER A 40 -16.93 -1.16 -1.51
C SER A 40 -15.62 -1.95 -1.50
N LEU A 41 -14.65 -1.54 -0.66
CA LEU A 41 -13.36 -2.22 -0.58
C LEU A 41 -13.45 -3.61 0.06
N VAL A 42 -14.27 -3.77 1.11
CA VAL A 42 -14.59 -5.10 1.69
C VAL A 42 -15.34 -6.00 0.69
N GLY A 43 -16.03 -5.41 -0.29
CA GLY A 43 -16.64 -6.14 -1.39
C GLY A 43 -15.61 -6.77 -2.33
N ILE A 44 -14.47 -6.11 -2.52
CA ILE A 44 -13.37 -6.55 -3.38
C ILE A 44 -12.45 -7.52 -2.63
N ASN A 45 -12.02 -7.14 -1.42
CA ASN A 45 -11.15 -7.97 -0.59
C ASN A 45 -11.62 -7.98 0.87
N LYS A 46 -11.90 -9.18 1.40
CA LYS A 46 -12.31 -9.40 2.79
C LYS A 46 -11.22 -9.12 3.81
N ASP A 47 -9.97 -9.09 3.38
CA ASP A 47 -8.80 -8.84 4.21
C ASP A 47 -8.59 -7.32 4.40
N TYR A 48 -9.39 -6.46 3.78
CA TYR A 48 -9.33 -5.00 3.96
C TYR A 48 -9.63 -4.61 5.41
N VAL A 49 -8.73 -3.82 5.99
CA VAL A 49 -8.80 -3.39 7.38
C VAL A 49 -8.81 -1.87 7.56
N GLY A 50 -8.44 -1.11 6.54
CA GLY A 50 -8.42 0.35 6.62
C GLY A 50 -7.71 0.99 5.45
N TRP A 51 -7.49 2.30 5.55
CA TRP A 51 -6.76 3.09 4.56
C TRP A 51 -5.68 3.90 5.27
N ILE A 52 -4.48 3.96 4.68
CA ILE A 52 -3.40 4.82 5.16
C ILE A 52 -3.14 5.91 4.14
N ASN A 53 -3.11 7.14 4.63
CA ASN A 53 -2.66 8.30 3.90
C ASN A 53 -1.63 9.01 4.77
N ILE A 54 -0.47 9.36 4.21
CA ILE A 54 0.53 10.17 4.88
C ILE A 54 0.75 11.41 4.03
N GLU A 55 0.43 12.58 4.60
CA GLU A 55 0.58 13.86 3.94
C GLU A 55 2.02 14.07 3.44
N ASP A 56 2.18 14.82 2.35
CA ASP A 56 3.46 15.08 1.69
C ASP A 56 4.26 13.85 1.22
N THR A 57 3.63 12.68 1.18
CA THR A 57 4.19 11.44 0.61
C THR A 57 3.32 10.89 -0.52
N THR A 58 3.82 9.85 -1.19
CA THR A 58 3.05 9.04 -2.14
C THR A 58 2.16 7.99 -1.45
N VAL A 59 2.22 7.89 -0.11
CA VAL A 59 1.48 6.87 0.66
C VAL A 59 0.01 7.24 0.72
N ASP A 60 -0.79 6.55 -0.09
CA ASP A 60 -2.25 6.66 -0.12
C ASP A 60 -2.84 5.33 -0.60
N TYR A 61 -2.95 4.36 0.32
CA TYR A 61 -3.18 2.96 -0.03
C TYR A 61 -4.18 2.27 0.90
N PRO A 62 -4.91 1.24 0.40
CA PRO A 62 -5.66 0.34 1.26
C PRO A 62 -4.71 -0.53 2.09
N VAL A 63 -5.10 -0.77 3.33
CA VAL A 63 -4.41 -1.66 4.26
C VAL A 63 -5.18 -2.98 4.33
N VAL A 64 -4.46 -4.08 4.20
CA VAL A 64 -4.99 -5.45 4.31
C VAL A 64 -4.35 -6.21 5.47
N LYS A 65 -4.99 -7.28 5.92
CA LYS A 65 -4.45 -8.15 6.97
C LYS A 65 -4.86 -9.60 6.74
N THR A 66 -3.90 -10.51 6.85
CA THR A 66 -4.12 -11.96 6.79
C THR A 66 -3.63 -12.64 8.09
N GLY A 67 -3.53 -13.98 8.07
CA GLY A 67 -3.04 -14.82 9.16
C GLY A 67 -1.51 -14.92 9.30
N ASP A 68 -0.78 -14.23 8.43
CA ASP A 68 0.69 -14.19 8.35
C ASP A 68 1.19 -12.82 7.89
N ASN A 69 2.51 -12.63 7.87
CA ASN A 69 3.18 -11.43 7.36
C ASN A 69 3.87 -11.66 6.00
N GLU A 70 3.47 -12.70 5.25
CA GLU A 70 4.17 -13.16 4.04
C GLU A 70 3.32 -13.01 2.77
N PHE A 71 2.03 -13.35 2.81
CA PHE A 71 1.18 -13.41 1.63
C PHE A 71 1.18 -12.09 0.83
N TYR A 72 1.02 -10.96 1.51
CA TYR A 72 0.94 -9.64 0.89
C TYR A 72 2.30 -9.01 0.56
N LEU A 73 3.42 -9.72 0.81
CA LEU A 73 4.71 -9.34 0.24
C LEU A 73 4.76 -9.56 -1.27
N SER A 74 4.00 -10.51 -1.81
CA SER A 74 4.01 -10.85 -3.24
C SER A 74 2.63 -10.81 -3.90
N HIS A 75 1.62 -10.32 -3.18
CA HIS A 75 0.26 -10.19 -3.68
C HIS A 75 -0.28 -8.78 -3.46
N ASN A 76 -0.99 -8.23 -4.45
CA ASN A 76 -1.65 -6.94 -4.32
C ASN A 76 -3.00 -7.03 -3.61
N PHE A 77 -3.69 -5.89 -3.49
CA PHE A 77 -5.03 -5.81 -2.90
C PHE A 77 -6.06 -6.76 -3.53
N TYR A 78 -5.92 -7.14 -4.81
CA TYR A 78 -6.82 -8.08 -5.48
C TYR A 78 -6.45 -9.55 -5.24
N LYS A 79 -5.45 -9.83 -4.38
CA LYS A 79 -4.87 -11.15 -4.14
C LYS A 79 -4.22 -11.77 -5.38
N GLN A 80 -3.79 -10.93 -6.33
CA GLN A 80 -3.04 -11.35 -7.52
C GLN A 80 -1.55 -11.17 -7.26
N GLU A 81 -0.72 -12.03 -7.84
CA GLU A 81 0.74 -11.87 -7.78
C GLU A 81 1.16 -10.50 -8.30
N ASP A 82 1.91 -9.78 -7.48
CA ASP A 82 2.36 -8.43 -7.77
C ASP A 82 3.64 -8.15 -6.98
N PHE A 83 4.69 -7.74 -7.68
CA PHE A 83 5.97 -7.46 -7.07
C PHE A 83 5.94 -6.24 -6.12
N ALA A 84 4.97 -5.32 -6.31
CA ALA A 84 4.76 -4.20 -5.40
C ALA A 84 4.03 -4.62 -4.11
N GLY A 85 3.45 -5.82 -4.09
CA GLY A 85 2.69 -6.35 -2.95
C GLY A 85 1.52 -5.45 -2.57
N ALA A 86 1.20 -5.41 -1.27
CA ALA A 86 0.24 -4.49 -0.68
C ALA A 86 0.81 -3.80 0.57
N ILE A 87 0.11 -2.77 1.06
CA ILE A 87 0.32 -2.30 2.43
C ILE A 87 -0.48 -3.21 3.36
N PHE A 88 0.18 -3.84 4.32
CA PHE A 88 -0.47 -4.82 5.18
C PHE A 88 -0.12 -4.65 6.65
N MET A 89 -1.09 -4.94 7.52
CA MET A 89 -0.94 -4.91 8.97
C MET A 89 -0.35 -6.21 9.49
N ASP A 90 0.47 -6.14 10.54
CA ASP A 90 1.00 -7.32 11.22
C ASP A 90 -0.13 -8.27 11.67
N TYR A 91 0.02 -9.57 11.41
CA TYR A 91 -1.02 -10.55 11.70
C TYR A 91 -1.40 -10.63 13.19
N ARG A 92 -0.52 -10.20 14.10
CA ARG A 92 -0.76 -10.20 15.56
C ARG A 92 -1.56 -9.00 16.02
N ASN A 93 -1.64 -7.93 15.23
CA ASN A 93 -2.39 -6.74 15.63
C ASN A 93 -3.90 -7.03 15.66
N SER A 94 -4.60 -6.53 16.68
CA SER A 94 -6.04 -6.72 16.81
C SER A 94 -6.82 -5.72 15.94
N MET A 95 -7.87 -6.22 15.29
CA MET A 95 -8.84 -5.39 14.58
C MET A 95 -9.97 -4.87 15.47
N ASP A 96 -10.21 -5.54 16.60
CA ASP A 96 -11.29 -5.22 17.53
C ASP A 96 -10.84 -4.27 18.65
N LYS A 97 -9.53 -4.23 18.91
CA LYS A 97 -8.91 -3.38 19.93
C LYS A 97 -7.71 -2.67 19.33
N LEU A 98 -7.63 -1.37 19.52
CA LEU A 98 -6.44 -0.63 19.11
C LEU A 98 -5.27 -1.03 20.00
N ASP A 99 -4.33 -1.78 19.44
CA ASP A 99 -3.08 -2.08 20.11
C ASP A 99 -2.27 -0.80 20.34
N LYS A 100 -1.44 -0.81 21.39
CA LYS A 100 -0.52 0.29 21.68
C LYS A 100 0.49 0.54 20.56
N ASN A 101 0.79 -0.50 19.78
CA ASN A 101 1.70 -0.43 18.65
C ASN A 101 1.07 -1.16 17.47
N LEU A 102 0.76 -0.40 16.43
CA LEU A 102 0.20 -0.90 15.18
C LEU A 102 1.31 -0.90 14.13
N ILE A 103 1.62 -2.08 13.59
CA ILE A 103 2.72 -2.26 12.66
C ILE A 103 2.14 -2.47 11.26
N LEU A 104 2.56 -1.62 10.33
CA LEU A 104 2.26 -1.74 8.91
C LEU A 104 3.53 -2.01 8.14
N TYR A 105 3.42 -2.89 7.15
CA TYR A 105 4.48 -3.27 6.23
C TYR A 105 4.10 -2.85 4.81
N GLY A 106 5.13 -2.57 4.01
CA GLY A 106 4.99 -2.21 2.60
C GLY A 106 6.37 -2.15 1.94
N HIS A 107 6.44 -2.43 0.64
CA HIS A 107 7.72 -2.44 -0.07
C HIS A 107 8.34 -1.04 -0.18
N ASN A 108 9.66 -0.97 -0.06
CA ASN A 108 10.45 0.22 -0.36
C ASN A 108 10.75 0.26 -1.86
N MET A 109 9.79 0.72 -2.66
CA MET A 109 9.89 0.72 -4.12
C MET A 109 10.82 1.82 -4.62
N LYS A 110 11.58 1.52 -5.69
CA LYS A 110 12.55 2.46 -6.28
C LYS A 110 11.93 3.71 -6.87
N ASP A 111 10.72 3.60 -7.42
CA ASP A 111 9.94 4.71 -7.97
C ASP A 111 9.26 5.56 -6.88
N GLY A 112 9.41 5.19 -5.61
CA GLY A 112 8.81 5.89 -4.47
C GLY A 112 7.36 5.47 -4.18
N SER A 113 6.78 4.55 -4.96
CA SER A 113 5.46 3.97 -4.65
C SER A 113 5.50 3.10 -3.37
N MET A 114 4.33 2.70 -2.89
CA MET A 114 4.19 1.93 -1.64
C MET A 114 4.85 2.69 -0.48
N PHE A 115 5.77 2.08 0.27
CA PHE A 115 6.53 2.77 1.33
C PHE A 115 7.88 3.30 0.83
N GLY A 116 8.10 3.35 -0.48
CA GLY A 116 9.34 3.82 -1.09
C GLY A 116 9.67 5.28 -0.80
N SER A 117 8.65 6.12 -0.57
CA SER A 117 8.82 7.53 -0.19
C SER A 117 9.21 7.73 1.28
N LEU A 118 8.98 6.75 2.16
CA LEU A 118 9.27 6.89 3.60
C LEU A 118 10.76 7.04 3.90
N LYS A 119 11.64 6.58 3.01
CA LYS A 119 13.09 6.80 3.14
C LYS A 119 13.46 8.30 3.16
N ASN A 120 12.60 9.18 2.64
CA ASN A 120 12.84 10.62 2.66
C ASN A 120 12.81 11.18 4.08
N TYR A 121 12.11 10.54 5.03
CA TYR A 121 12.15 10.93 6.44
C TYR A 121 13.51 10.70 7.12
N LEU A 122 14.45 10.02 6.45
CA LEU A 122 15.84 9.91 6.90
C LEU A 122 16.63 11.20 6.65
N GLU A 123 16.15 12.07 5.76
CA GLU A 123 16.75 13.37 5.46
C GLU A 123 16.19 14.43 6.41
N GLU A 124 17.08 15.10 7.15
CA GLU A 124 16.71 16.04 8.22
C GLU A 124 15.82 17.20 7.73
N ASP A 125 16.10 17.73 6.54
CA ASP A 125 15.33 18.83 5.95
C ASP A 125 13.91 18.40 5.55
N TYR A 126 13.75 17.16 5.08
CA TYR A 126 12.43 16.62 4.71
C TYR A 126 11.60 16.33 5.97
N LEU A 127 12.22 15.78 7.01
CA LEU A 127 11.57 15.57 8.31
C LEU A 127 11.08 16.89 8.91
N LYS A 128 11.95 17.91 9.01
CA LYS A 128 11.57 19.23 9.56
C LYS A 128 10.42 19.90 8.82
N LYS A 129 10.33 19.70 7.50
CA LYS A 129 9.24 20.26 6.69
C LYS A 129 7.89 19.61 6.98
N THR A 130 7.89 18.31 7.30
CA THR A 130 6.68 17.50 7.45
C THR A 130 6.16 17.45 8.89
N GLU A 131 6.91 17.94 9.88
CA GLU A 131 6.51 18.03 11.30
C GLU A 131 5.70 19.30 11.67
N LEU A 132 4.97 19.92 10.73
CA LEU A 132 4.22 21.18 10.95
C LEU A 132 2.70 21.00 10.99
#